data_AF-A0A7C9III3-F1
#
_entry.id   AF-A0A7C9III3-F1
#
_cell.length_a   1.000
_cell.length_b   1.000
_cell.length_c   1.000
_cell.angle_alpha   90.00
_cell.angle_beta   90.00
_cell.angle_gamma   90.00
#
_symmetry.space_group_name_H-M   'P 1'
#
loop_
_entity.id
_entity.type
_entity.pdbx_description
1 polymer ?
#
loop_
_entity_poly.entity_id
_entity_poly.type
_entity_poly.pdbx_seq_one_letter_code
_entity_poly.pdbx_strand_id
1 'polypeptide(L)' 'MSDINHLKTVEQRLLWLSHWMIHNANHIRPKVDGIKVGGHQASSASMVSIMTALYFSALRPED' A
#
# COMPACT_ATOMS: atom_id res chain seq x y z
N MET A 1 -2.51 21.03 -13.02
CA MET A 1 -1.29 20.80 -12.21
C MET A 1 -1.59 20.34 -10.77
N SER A 2 -2.85 20.38 -10.31
CA SER A 2 -3.27 19.93 -8.97
C SER A 2 -3.30 18.40 -8.81
N ASP A 3 -3.76 17.68 -9.83
CA ASP A 3 -4.24 16.30 -9.61
C ASP A 3 -3.11 15.28 -9.47
N ILE A 4 -2.01 15.44 -10.22
CA ILE A 4 -0.83 14.56 -10.10
C ILE A 4 -0.21 14.62 -8.70
N ASN A 5 -0.22 15.81 -8.06
CA ASN A 5 0.34 15.95 -6.71
C ASN A 5 -0.54 15.26 -5.66
N HIS A 6 -1.86 15.30 -5.83
CA HIS A 6 -2.78 14.55 -4.97
C HIS A 6 -2.60 13.04 -5.14
N LEU A 7 -2.49 12.54 -6.39
CA LEU A 7 -2.24 11.13 -6.66
C LEU A 7 -0.93 10.65 -6.03
N LYS A 8 0.17 11.41 -6.18
CA LYS A 8 1.45 11.10 -5.53
C LYS A 8 1.33 11.05 -4.00
N THR A 9 0.53 11.95 -3.41
CA THR A 9 0.32 11.96 -1.95
C THR A 9 -0.41 10.71 -1.49
N VAL A 10 -1.44 10.28 -2.23
CA VAL A 10 -2.19 9.06 -1.95
C VAL A 10 -1.28 7.83 -2.12
N GLU A 11 -0.56 7.74 -3.22
CA GLU A 11 0.40 6.68 -3.51
C GLU A 11 1.41 6.50 -2.36
N GLN A 12 2.05 7.59 -1.92
CA GLN A 12 3.02 7.56 -0.82
C GLN A 12 2.41 7.08 0.51
N ARG A 13 1.17 7.45 0.81
CA ARG A 13 0.47 7.00 2.02
C ARG A 13 0.12 5.51 1.95
N LEU A 14 -0.31 5.02 0.79
CA LEU A 14 -0.61 3.61 0.57
C LEU A 14 0.66 2.75 0.68
N LEU A 15 1.77 3.21 0.10
CA LEU A 15 3.08 2.57 0.25
C LEU A 15 3.53 2.54 1.71
N TRP A 16 3.39 3.65 2.44
CA TRP A 16 3.75 3.68 3.85
C TRP A 16 2.92 2.67 4.66
N LEU A 17 1.60 2.62 4.41
CA LEU A 17 0.70 1.70 5.09
C LEU A 17 1.04 0.24 4.81
N SER A 18 1.37 -0.14 3.57
CA SER A 18 1.72 -1.51 3.21
C SER A 18 2.97 -2.00 3.96
N HIS A 19 3.98 -1.13 4.10
CA HIS A 19 5.18 -1.43 4.89
C HIS A 19 4.87 -1.50 6.38
N TRP A 20 4.02 -0.59 6.87
CA TRP A 20 3.61 -0.54 8.26
C TRP A 20 2.88 -1.83 8.70
N MET A 21 2.05 -2.42 7.83
CA MET A 21 1.38 -3.69 8.14
C MET A 21 2.36 -4.82 8.47
N ILE A 22 3.44 -4.95 7.69
CA ILE A 22 4.48 -5.97 7.93
C ILE A 22 5.30 -5.64 9.19
N HIS A 23 5.62 -4.36 9.40
CA HIS A 23 6.30 -3.94 10.62
C HIS A 23 5.46 -4.26 11.86
N ASN A 24 4.18 -3.87 11.86
CA ASN A 24 3.26 -4.07 12.97
C ASN A 24 3.10 -5.56 13.28
N ALA A 25 2.89 -6.41 12.26
CA ALA A 25 2.71 -7.85 12.45
C ALA A 25 3.92 -8.54 13.07
N ASN A 26 5.14 -8.05 12.81
CA ASN A 26 6.38 -8.66 13.26
C ASN A 26 6.95 -8.09 14.56
N HIS A 27 6.63 -6.83 14.88
CA HIS A 27 7.28 -6.10 15.98
C HIS A 27 6.31 -5.55 17.04
N ILE A 28 5.04 -5.32 16.70
CA ILE A 28 4.07 -4.66 17.60
C ILE A 28 3.00 -5.65 18.08
N ARG A 29 2.46 -6.46 17.17
CA ARG A 29 1.46 -7.49 17.50
C ARG A 29 2.06 -8.51 18.49
N PRO A 30 1.32 -8.91 19.55
CA PRO A 30 1.71 -10.03 20.40
C PRO A 30 1.89 -11.32 19.58
N LYS A 31 3.06 -11.95 19.71
CA LYS A 31 3.39 -13.18 18.97
C LYS A 31 2.71 -14.38 19.63
N VAL A 32 1.57 -14.81 19.07
CA VAL A 32 0.80 -15.96 19.56
C VAL A 32 1.47 -17.28 19.17
N ASP A 33 2.15 -17.29 18.03
CA ASP A 33 2.58 -18.45 17.26
C ASP A 33 4.07 -18.35 16.83
N GLY A 34 4.73 -17.22 17.08
CA GLY A 34 6.15 -17.01 16.78
C GLY A 34 6.49 -16.88 15.29
N ILE A 35 5.49 -17.02 14.39
CA ILE A 35 5.68 -16.99 12.94
C ILE A 35 5.94 -15.56 12.45
N LYS A 36 6.96 -15.40 11.61
CA LYS A 36 7.28 -14.15 10.93
C LYS A 36 6.37 -13.96 9.72
N VAL A 37 5.82 -12.76 9.57
CA VAL A 37 4.99 -12.37 8.42
C VAL A 37 5.87 -11.71 7.35
N GLY A 38 5.76 -12.18 6.10
CA GLY A 38 6.45 -11.62 4.93
C GLY A 38 5.53 -10.80 4.03
N GLY A 39 6.09 -10.19 2.98
CA GLY A 39 5.33 -9.48 1.94
C GLY A 39 6.16 -9.23 0.69
N HIS A 40 5.48 -9.02 -0.45
CA HIS A 40 6.12 -8.75 -1.74
C HIS A 40 6.25 -7.23 -1.98
N GLN A 41 7.23 -6.59 -1.35
CA GLN A 41 7.33 -5.12 -1.33
C GLN A 41 7.50 -4.49 -2.71
N ALA A 42 8.39 -5.05 -3.55
CA ALA A 42 8.69 -4.50 -4.86
C ALA A 42 7.51 -4.56 -5.84
N SER A 43 6.83 -5.71 -5.94
CA SER A 43 5.66 -5.87 -6.82
C SER A 43 4.41 -5.16 -6.27
N SER A 44 4.29 -5.01 -4.95
CA SER A 44 3.20 -4.23 -4.36
C SER A 44 3.36 -2.74 -4.66
N ALA A 45 4.61 -2.24 -4.66
CA ALA A 45 4.86 -0.83 -4.93
C ALA A 45 4.46 -0.42 -6.35
N SER A 46 4.82 -1.22 -7.36
CA SER A 46 4.43 -0.95 -8.75
C SER A 46 2.91 -1.04 -8.95
N MET A 47 2.23 -1.99 -8.28
CA MET A 47 0.77 -2.10 -8.32
C MET A 47 0.07 -0.89 -7.68
N VAL A 48 0.59 -0.35 -6.56
CA VAL A 48 0.02 0.83 -5.91
C VAL A 48 0.04 2.05 -6.82
N SER A 49 1.13 2.28 -7.56
CA SER A 49 1.22 3.38 -8.53
C SER A 49 0.18 3.25 -9.65
N ILE A 50 0.06 2.06 -10.24
CA ILE A 50 -0.91 1.77 -11.31
C ILE A 50 -2.34 1.92 -10.80
N MET A 51 -2.66 1.32 -9.65
CA MET A 51 -4.01 1.37 -9.10
C MET A 51 -4.43 2.78 -8.68
N THR A 52 -3.51 3.57 -8.12
CA THR A 52 -3.79 4.97 -7.79
C THR A 52 -4.12 5.77 -9.05
N ALA A 53 -3.40 5.56 -10.15
CA ALA A 53 -3.72 6.22 -11.40
C ALA A 53 -5.08 5.75 -11.96
N LEU A 54 -5.33 4.45 -12.00
CA LEU A 54 -6.54 3.88 -12.59
C LEU A 54 -7.81 4.21 -11.79
N TYR A 55 -7.78 4.10 -10.46
CA TYR A 55 -8.94 4.33 -9.59
C TYR A 55 -9.42 5.77 -9.60
N PHE A 56 -8.51 6.72 -9.81
CA PHE A 56 -8.86 8.15 -9.89
C PHE A 56 -8.98 8.68 -11.32
N SER A 57 -8.84 7.82 -12.33
CA SER A 57 -9.01 8.21 -13.74
C SER A 57 -10.14 7.49 -14.47
N ALA A 58 -10.38 6.22 -14.17
CA ALA A 58 -11.26 5.38 -14.98
C ALA A 58 -12.02 4.30 -14.19
N LEU A 59 -11.42 3.68 -13.17
CA LEU A 59 -12.09 2.62 -12.42
C LEU A 59 -13.12 3.22 -11.46
N ARG A 60 -14.17 2.45 -11.25
CA ARG A 60 -15.21 2.69 -10.27
C ARG A 60 -14.98 1.80 -9.05
N PRO A 61 -15.63 2.11 -7.92
CA PRO A 61 -15.82 1.11 -6.88
C PRO A 61 -16.34 -0.19 -7.51
N GLU A 62 -15.86 -1.33 -7.02
CA GLU A 62 -16.22 -2.69 -7.48
C GLU A 62 -15.67 -3.19 -8.83
N ASP A 63 -14.98 -2.37 -9.63
CA ASP A 63 -14.16 -2.88 -10.77
C ASP A 63 -12.93 -3.68 -10.28
#